data_AF-A0A3C1BF92-F1
#
_entry.id   AF-A0A3C1BF92-F1
#
_cell.length_a   1.000
_cell.length_b   1.000
_cell.length_c   1.000
_cell.angle_alpha   90.00
_cell.angle_beta   90.00
_cell.angle_gamma   90.00
#
_symmetry.space_group_name_H-M   'P 1'
#
loop_
_entity.id
_entity.type
_entity.pdbx_description
1 polymer ?
#
loop_
_entity_poly.entity_id
_entity_poly.type
_entity_poly.pdbx_seq_one_letter_code
_entity_poly.pdbx_strand_id
1 'polypeptide(L)'
;MTAKYQPLNERLVFIDRHDSLNIQFRPDKPRYNARESVALQIKVTDRNGDPVSGNFSFAVTDDAQVKIDSLDSENIITRMLLTSDLKGYVEQPGYYLNSKTSEAWQALDNLLLTQGWVGYDWQ
;
A
#
# COMPACT_ATOMS: atom_id res chain seq x y z
N MET A 1 -8.91 -27.10 -24.19
CA MET A 1 -9.71 -26.02 -24.78
C MET A 1 -11.09 -26.57 -25.10
N THR A 2 -12.11 -26.20 -24.33
CA THR A 2 -13.52 -26.53 -24.61
C THR A 2 -13.99 -25.72 -25.82
N ALA A 3 -14.99 -26.23 -26.54
CA ALA A 3 -15.38 -25.82 -27.89
C ALA A 3 -15.91 -24.37 -28.07
N LYS A 4 -15.83 -23.49 -27.06
CA LYS A 4 -16.41 -22.12 -27.06
C LYS A 4 -15.56 -21.01 -26.39
N TYR A 5 -14.26 -21.20 -26.15
CA TYR A 5 -13.40 -20.20 -25.47
C TYR A 5 -13.94 -19.73 -24.10
N GLN A 6 -14.61 -20.61 -23.36
CA GLN A 6 -15.15 -20.25 -22.04
C GLN A 6 -14.05 -20.29 -20.98
N PRO A 7 -13.88 -19.21 -20.17
CA PRO A 7 -12.95 -19.22 -19.05
C PRO A 7 -13.41 -20.25 -18.01
N LEU A 8 -12.48 -21.09 -17.55
CA LEU A 8 -12.77 -22.15 -16.57
C LEU A 8 -12.56 -21.66 -15.14
N ASN A 9 -11.50 -20.89 -14.91
CA ASN A 9 -11.16 -20.28 -13.63
C ASN A 9 -10.36 -19.00 -13.89
N GLU A 10 -10.49 -18.05 -12.98
CA GLU A 10 -9.67 -16.84 -12.95
C GLU A 10 -9.04 -16.68 -11.56
N ARG A 11 -7.84 -16.09 -11.52
CA ARG A 11 -7.16 -15.70 -10.29
C ARG A 11 -6.70 -14.26 -10.39
N LEU A 12 -6.76 -13.55 -9.27
CA LEU A 12 -6.09 -12.26 -9.14
C LEU A 12 -4.57 -12.44 -9.05
N VAL A 13 -3.85 -11.46 -9.60
CA VAL A 13 -2.40 -11.33 -9.46
C VAL A 13 -2.09 -9.90 -9.06
N PHE A 14 -1.17 -9.74 -8.11
CA PHE A 14 -0.69 -8.42 -7.76
C PHE A 14 0.49 -8.03 -8.64
N ILE A 15 0.41 -6.86 -9.26
CA ILE A 15 1.50 -6.32 -10.09
C ILE A 15 2.06 -5.10 -9.38
N ASP A 16 3.20 -5.28 -8.71
CA ASP A 16 3.94 -4.16 -8.17
C ASP A 16 4.70 -3.48 -9.29
N ARG A 17 4.23 -2.29 -9.66
CA ARG A 17 4.90 -1.49 -10.68
C ARG A 17 6.15 -0.83 -10.15
N HIS A 18 6.33 -0.68 -8.85
CA HIS A 18 7.37 0.13 -8.22
C HIS A 18 7.31 1.62 -8.61
N ASP A 19 6.11 2.22 -8.71
CA ASP A 19 5.84 3.64 -9.00
C ASP A 19 5.58 4.50 -7.75
N SER A 20 5.75 3.96 -6.55
CA SER A 20 5.57 4.73 -5.32
C SER A 20 6.40 6.01 -5.31
N LEU A 21 5.79 7.11 -4.87
CA LEU A 21 6.49 8.38 -4.68
C LEU A 21 7.53 8.24 -3.57
N ASN A 22 8.71 8.81 -3.79
CA ASN A 22 9.72 9.00 -2.76
C ASN A 22 9.50 10.36 -2.11
N ILE A 23 9.02 10.36 -0.87
CA ILE A 23 8.73 11.56 -0.09
C ILE A 23 9.77 11.68 1.02
N GLN A 24 10.52 12.78 1.00
CA GLN A 24 11.57 13.05 1.98
C GLN A 24 11.26 14.33 2.74
N PHE A 25 11.36 14.25 4.07
CA PHE A 25 11.18 15.36 4.98
C PHE A 25 12.53 15.74 5.58
N ARG A 26 12.87 17.03 5.55
CA ARG A 26 14.10 17.57 6.15
C ARG A 26 13.74 18.75 7.07
N PRO A 27 13.63 18.52 8.39
CA PRO A 27 13.49 19.60 9.33
C PRO A 27 14.80 20.40 9.43
N ASP A 28 14.72 21.68 9.76
CA ASP A 28 15.90 22.51 9.98
C ASP A 28 16.65 22.16 11.28
N LYS A 29 15.95 21.57 12.25
CA LYS A 29 16.50 21.13 13.54
C LYS A 29 16.00 19.74 13.96
N PRO A 30 16.78 19.00 14.76
CA PRO A 30 16.36 17.70 15.30
C PRO A 30 15.39 17.80 16.47
N ARG A 31 15.32 18.95 17.16
CA ARG A 31 14.44 19.22 18.30
C ARG A 31 14.06 20.69 18.34
N TYR A 32 12.87 20.97 18.85
CA TYR A 32 12.29 22.31 18.95
C TYR A 32 11.78 22.55 20.37
N ASN A 33 11.80 23.80 20.81
CA ASN A 33 11.14 24.23 22.03
C ASN A 33 9.64 24.45 21.79
N ALA A 34 8.88 24.54 22.88
CA ALA A 34 7.46 24.85 22.80
C ALA A 34 7.24 26.19 22.06
N ARG A 35 6.37 26.16 21.03
CA ARG A 35 6.01 27.32 20.17
C ARG A 35 7.17 27.87 19.34
N GLU A 36 8.25 27.12 19.17
CA GLU A 36 9.31 27.49 18.23
C GLU A 36 8.82 27.32 16.78
N SER A 37 9.25 28.23 15.89
CA SER A 37 8.97 28.12 14.46
C SER A 37 9.73 26.94 13.86
N VAL A 38 9.05 26.14 13.04
CA VAL A 38 9.60 24.97 12.37
C VAL A 38 9.74 25.25 10.88
N ALA A 39 10.94 25.11 10.32
CA ALA A 39 11.14 25.15 8.88
C ALA A 39 11.31 23.71 8.36
N LEU A 40 10.33 23.25 7.59
CA LEU A 40 10.32 21.89 7.04
C LEU A 40 10.44 21.93 5.52
N GLN A 41 11.47 21.27 5.00
CA GLN A 41 11.61 21.05 3.56
C GLN A 41 11.01 19.70 3.19
N ILE A 42 10.18 19.69 2.15
CA ILE A 42 9.54 18.48 1.62
C ILE A 42 10.00 18.30 0.19
N LYS A 43 10.62 17.16 -0.11
CA LYS A 43 11.01 16.77 -1.47
C LYS A 43 10.20 15.56 -1.88
N VAL A 44 9.50 15.66 -3.00
CA VAL A 44 8.72 14.55 -3.58
C VAL A 44 9.23 14.27 -4.98
N THR A 45 9.65 13.03 -5.22
CA THR A 45 10.11 12.57 -6.54
C THR A 45 9.41 11.28 -6.94
N ASP A 46 9.37 11.01 -8.23
CA ASP A 46 8.97 9.72 -8.76
C ASP A 46 10.08 8.66 -8.58
N ARG A 47 9.87 7.48 -9.16
CA ARG A 47 10.84 6.38 -9.16
C ARG A 47 12.17 6.69 -9.86
N ASN A 48 12.17 7.63 -10.81
CA ASN A 48 13.35 8.02 -11.59
C ASN A 48 14.13 9.15 -10.88
N GLY A 49 13.55 9.72 -9.82
CA GLY A 49 14.13 10.84 -9.08
C GLY A 49 13.66 12.21 -9.60
N ASP A 50 12.73 12.24 -10.54
CA ASP A 50 12.20 13.47 -11.12
C ASP A 50 11.19 14.12 -10.16
N PRO A 51 11.22 15.45 -9.97
CA PRO A 51 10.25 16.14 -9.12
C PRO A 51 8.82 15.96 -9.61
N VAL A 52 7.91 15.64 -8.69
CA VAL A 52 6.49 15.48 -9.02
C VAL A 52 5.72 16.77 -8.72
N SER A 53 4.91 17.22 -9.68
CA SER A 53 3.96 18.30 -9.48
C SER A 53 2.61 17.74 -9.01
N GLY A 54 2.05 18.28 -7.94
CA GLY A 54 0.79 17.82 -7.38
C GLY A 54 0.33 18.63 -6.18
N ASN A 55 -0.85 18.26 -5.67
CA ASN A 55 -1.40 18.82 -4.44
C ASN A 55 -1.08 17.87 -3.27
N PHE A 56 -0.57 18.43 -2.18
CA PHE A 56 -0.22 17.66 -0.98
C PHE A 56 -1.01 18.20 0.21
N SER A 57 -1.50 17.29 1.04
CA SER A 57 -2.09 17.60 2.34
C SER A 57 -1.17 17.07 3.44
N PHE A 58 -1.05 17.82 4.53
CA PHE A 58 -0.20 17.47 5.66
C PHE A 58 -0.96 17.67 6.96
N ALA A 59 -0.74 16.77 7.91
CA ALA A 59 -1.31 16.82 9.25
C ALA A 59 -0.21 16.57 10.28
N VAL A 60 -0.34 17.21 11.44
CA VAL A 60 0.58 17.03 12.58
C VAL A 60 -0.20 16.39 13.72
N THR A 61 0.32 15.29 14.25
CA THR A 61 -0.27 14.54 15.36
C THR A 61 0.74 14.35 16.48
N ASP A 62 0.23 14.18 17.71
CA ASP A 62 1.02 13.78 18.87
C ASP A 62 1.28 12.26 18.81
N ASP A 63 2.55 11.85 18.79
CA ASP A 63 2.95 10.44 18.70
C ASP A 63 2.68 9.65 20.00
N ALA A 64 2.54 10.33 21.14
CA ALA A 64 2.12 9.72 22.39
C ALA A 64 0.62 9.38 22.39
N GLN A 65 -0.17 10.07 21.57
CA GLN A 65 -1.62 9.87 21.47
C GLN A 65 -2.01 9.00 20.27
N VAL A 66 -1.30 9.13 19.14
CA VAL A 66 -1.58 8.40 17.91
C VAL A 66 -0.48 7.38 17.67
N LYS A 67 -0.73 6.14 18.11
CA LYS A 67 0.13 5.00 17.75
C LYS A 67 -0.26 4.51 16.37
N ILE A 68 0.66 4.58 15.42
CA ILE A 68 0.48 4.04 14.08
C ILE A 68 0.87 2.56 14.11
N ASP A 69 -0.09 1.66 13.98
CA ASP A 69 0.20 0.27 13.63
C ASP A 69 0.23 0.13 12.11
N SER A 70 1.43 0.23 11.51
CA SER A 70 1.60 0.14 10.07
C SER A 70 1.31 -1.24 9.48
N LEU A 71 1.17 -2.28 10.31
CA LEU A 71 0.90 -3.65 9.87
C LEU A 71 -0.61 -3.96 9.97
N ASP A 72 -1.26 -3.60 11.07
CA ASP A 72 -2.69 -3.85 11.30
C ASP A 72 -3.60 -2.81 10.64
N SER A 73 -3.13 -1.57 10.46
CA SER A 73 -4.01 -0.52 9.92
C SER A 73 -4.23 -0.66 8.41
N GLU A 74 -5.49 -0.89 8.03
CA GLU A 74 -5.95 -0.60 6.68
C GLU A 74 -5.77 0.89 6.39
N ASN A 75 -5.19 1.21 5.25
CA ASN A 75 -4.99 2.57 4.78
C ASN A 75 -5.42 2.67 3.31
N ILE A 76 -5.37 3.87 2.75
CA ILE A 76 -5.82 4.08 1.37
C ILE A 76 -5.07 3.20 0.35
N ILE A 77 -3.79 2.92 0.58
CA ILE A 77 -2.97 2.09 -0.31
C ILE A 77 -3.41 0.62 -0.21
N THR A 78 -3.47 0.06 1.01
CA THR A 78 -3.87 -1.33 1.20
C THR A 78 -5.32 -1.57 0.79
N ARG A 79 -6.20 -0.59 1.01
CA ARG A 79 -7.59 -0.65 0.54
C ARG A 79 -7.69 -0.67 -0.97
N MET A 80 -7.09 0.32 -1.64
CA MET A 80 -7.26 0.49 -3.09
C MET A 80 -6.49 -0.54 -3.92
N LEU A 81 -5.37 -1.06 -3.42
CA LEU A 81 -4.53 -1.98 -4.18
C LEU A 81 -4.70 -3.46 -3.81
N LEU A 82 -5.38 -3.77 -2.69
CA LEU A 82 -5.50 -5.14 -2.21
C LEU A 82 -6.90 -5.49 -1.70
N THR A 83 -7.32 -4.92 -0.56
CA THR A 83 -8.49 -5.47 0.16
C THR A 83 -9.83 -5.14 -0.50
N SER A 84 -9.90 -4.14 -1.39
CA SER A 84 -11.14 -3.81 -2.11
C SER A 84 -11.56 -4.86 -3.14
N ASP A 85 -10.59 -5.61 -3.70
CA ASP A 85 -10.84 -6.65 -4.70
C ASP A 85 -10.98 -8.05 -4.07
N LEU A 86 -10.72 -8.19 -2.77
CA LEU A 86 -10.80 -9.46 -2.04
C LEU A 86 -12.12 -9.57 -1.26
N LYS A 87 -12.71 -10.77 -1.30
CA LYS A 87 -14.02 -11.04 -0.68
C LYS A 87 -13.95 -11.34 0.83
N GLY A 88 -12.79 -11.80 1.30
CA GLY A 88 -12.59 -12.26 2.67
C GLY A 88 -11.93 -11.21 3.56
N TYR A 89 -11.84 -11.53 4.85
CA TYR A 89 -11.04 -10.74 5.79
C TYR A 89 -9.55 -10.93 5.49
N VAL A 90 -8.83 -9.81 5.38
CA VAL A 90 -7.37 -9.79 5.20
C VAL A 90 -6.75 -9.37 6.52
N GLU A 91 -6.07 -10.30 7.18
CA GLU A 91 -5.32 -10.03 8.41
C GLU A 91 -4.07 -9.21 8.08
N GLN A 92 -3.82 -8.13 8.84
CA GLN A 92 -2.67 -7.24 8.67
C GLN A 92 -2.39 -6.83 7.21
N PRO A 93 -3.30 -6.11 6.53
CA PRO A 93 -3.13 -5.78 5.12
C PRO A 93 -1.80 -5.08 4.79
N GLY A 94 -1.25 -4.31 5.75
CA GLY A 94 0.04 -3.64 5.61
C GLY A 94 1.21 -4.61 5.44
N TYR A 95 1.14 -5.81 6.01
CA TYR A 95 2.20 -6.83 5.91
C TYR A 95 2.55 -7.16 4.45
N TYR A 96 1.53 -7.33 3.61
CA TYR A 96 1.71 -7.77 2.22
C TYR A 96 2.32 -6.69 1.31
N LEU A 97 2.10 -5.40 1.60
CA LEU A 97 2.56 -4.31 0.73
C LEU A 97 3.82 -3.60 1.25
N ASN A 98 4.01 -3.55 2.57
CA ASN A 98 5.14 -2.86 3.21
C ASN A 98 6.40 -3.72 3.27
N SER A 99 6.27 -5.04 3.43
CA SER A 99 7.41 -5.96 3.42
C SER A 99 7.75 -6.37 1.98
N LYS A 100 9.01 -6.20 1.58
CA LYS A 100 9.52 -6.62 0.25
C LYS A 100 10.36 -7.90 0.33
N THR A 101 10.19 -8.70 1.38
CA THR A 101 10.92 -9.97 1.53
C THR A 101 10.28 -11.07 0.67
N SER A 102 11.04 -12.12 0.37
CA SER A 102 10.54 -13.29 -0.37
C SER A 102 9.31 -13.91 0.28
N GLU A 103 9.27 -13.94 1.61
CA GLU A 103 8.21 -14.54 2.40
C GLU A 103 6.91 -13.72 2.28
N ALA A 104 7.01 -12.39 2.32
CA ALA A 104 5.85 -11.51 2.14
C ALA A 104 5.26 -11.64 0.73
N TRP A 105 6.09 -11.77 -0.30
CA TRP A 105 5.64 -12.03 -1.67
C TRP A 105 4.91 -13.37 -1.81
N GLN A 106 5.46 -14.42 -1.20
CA GLN A 106 4.81 -15.74 -1.19
C GLN A 106 3.48 -15.71 -0.43
N ALA A 107 3.43 -15.02 0.70
CA ALA A 107 2.21 -14.85 1.48
C ALA A 107 1.13 -14.08 0.69
N LEU A 108 1.52 -13.03 -0.04
CA LEU A 108 0.60 -12.29 -0.91
C LEU A 108 0.04 -13.17 -2.03
N ASP A 109 0.87 -13.97 -2.71
CA ASP A 109 0.39 -14.88 -3.75
C ASP A 109 -0.59 -15.92 -3.16
N ASN A 110 -0.28 -16.49 -1.99
CA ASN A 110 -1.17 -17.41 -1.27
C ASN A 110 -2.51 -16.75 -0.89
N LEU A 111 -2.49 -15.48 -0.45
CA LEU A 111 -3.70 -14.72 -0.16
C LEU A 111 -4.57 -14.58 -1.42
N LEU A 112 -3.98 -14.22 -2.55
CA LEU A 112 -4.72 -14.05 -3.81
C LEU A 112 -5.25 -15.38 -4.36
N LEU A 113 -4.52 -16.48 -4.17
CA LEU A 113 -5.01 -17.81 -4.53
C LEU A 113 -6.22 -18.24 -3.70
N THR A 114 -6.27 -17.84 -2.42
CA THR A 114 -7.33 -18.28 -1.49
C THR A 114 -8.55 -17.36 -1.50
N GLN A 115 -8.34 -16.05 -1.65
CA GLN A 115 -9.42 -15.04 -1.54
C GLN A 115 -9.70 -14.28 -2.85
N GLY A 116 -8.84 -14.40 -3.86
CA GLY A 116 -8.92 -13.71 -5.15
C GLY A 116 -9.27 -14.60 -6.33
N TRP A 117 -9.84 -15.79 -6.10
CA TRP A 117 -10.29 -16.67 -7.18
C TRP A 117 -11.76 -16.42 -7.56
N VAL A 118 -12.07 -16.65 -8.83
CA VAL A 118 -13.44 -16.65 -9.36
C VAL A 118 -13.67 -17.97 -10.08
N GLY A 119 -14.61 -18.76 -9.55
CA GLY A 119 -15.14 -19.95 -10.23
C GLY A 119 -16.43 -19.60 -10.94
N TYR A 120 -16.64 -20.17 -12.12
CA TYR A 120 -17.86 -20.02 -12.90
C TYR A 120 -18.74 -21.26 -12.70
N ASP A 121 -19.98 -21.06 -12.24
CA ASP A 121 -21.01 -22.09 -12.31
C ASP A 121 -21.62 -22.07 -13.71
N TRP A 122 -21.48 -23.17 -14.44
CA TRP A 122 -22.05 -23.32 -15.77
C TRP A 122 -23.27 -24.25 -15.66
N GLN A 123 -24.46 -23.69 -15.84
CA GLN A 123 -25.72 -24.43 -15.98
C GLN A 123 -26.12 -24.52 -17.46
#